data_AF-A0A959I582-F1
#
_entry.id   AF-A0A959I582-F1
#
_cell.length_a   1.000
_cell.length_b   1.000
_cell.length_c   1.000
_cell.angle_alpha   90.00
_cell.angle_beta   90.00
_cell.angle_gamma   90.00
#
_symmetry.space_group_name_H-M   'P 1'
#
loop_
_entity.id
_entity.type
_entity.pdbx_description
1 polymer ?
#
loop_
_entity_poly.entity_id
_entity_poly.type
_entity_poly.pdbx_seq_one_letter_code
_entity_poly.pdbx_strand_id
1 'polypeptide(L)'
;MNHAKQLISLAGLFLIFLFPHCSDSTPMPEPMGEDDKPVQVVEDALAFPGAEGFGKDATGGRGGKVIYVTNLNDAGPGSFRAA
;
A
#
# COMPACT_ATOMS: atom_id res chain seq x y z
N MET A 1 -38.68 28.31 -28.13
CA MET A 1 -37.87 27.16 -28.61
C MET A 1 -36.60 26.88 -27.76
N ASN A 2 -36.45 27.48 -26.57
CA ASN A 2 -35.19 27.40 -25.81
C ASN A 2 -35.26 26.47 -24.58
N HIS A 3 -36.46 26.02 -24.18
CA HIS A 3 -36.64 25.10 -23.05
C HIS A 3 -36.42 23.63 -23.44
N ALA A 4 -36.68 23.25 -24.69
CA ALA A 4 -36.44 21.88 -25.18
C ALA A 4 -34.95 21.54 -25.34
N LYS A 5 -34.07 22.56 -25.48
CA LYS A 5 -32.61 22.36 -25.55
C LYS A 5 -31.96 22.17 -24.17
N GLN A 6 -32.55 22.75 -23.12
CA GLN A 6 -32.02 22.65 -21.74
C GLN A 6 -32.24 21.25 -21.12
N LEU A 7 -33.35 20.58 -21.48
CA LEU A 7 -33.68 19.24 -20.97
C LEU A 7 -32.76 18.13 -21.53
N ILE A 8 -32.25 18.30 -22.76
CA ILE A 8 -31.30 17.35 -23.37
C ILE A 8 -29.89 17.53 -22.77
N SER A 9 -29.52 18.75 -22.37
CA SER A 9 -28.24 19.03 -21.71
C SER A 9 -28.17 18.52 -20.27
N LEU A 10 -29.30 18.51 -19.54
CA LEU A 10 -29.33 18.07 -18.14
C LEU A 10 -29.43 16.54 -18.01
N ALA A 11 -30.05 15.85 -18.99
CA ALA A 11 -30.08 14.39 -19.06
C ALA A 11 -28.71 13.77 -19.43
N GLY A 12 -27.92 14.46 -20.26
CA GLY A 12 -26.56 14.01 -20.62
C GLY A 12 -25.55 14.09 -19.47
N LEU A 13 -25.71 15.04 -18.55
CA LEU A 13 -24.83 15.19 -17.39
C LEU A 13 -25.17 14.20 -16.26
N PHE A 14 -26.43 13.78 -16.13
CA PHE A 14 -26.86 12.80 -15.13
C PHE A 14 -26.38 11.37 -15.44
N LEU A 15 -26.17 11.03 -16.71
CA LEU A 15 -25.65 9.72 -17.12
C LEU A 15 -24.14 9.54 -16.83
N ILE A 16 -23.43 10.62 -16.51
CA ILE A 16 -22.00 10.60 -16.17
C ILE A 16 -21.78 10.31 -14.67
N PHE A 17 -22.79 10.51 -13.81
CA PHE A 17 -22.70 10.27 -12.37
C PHE A 17 -23.08 8.85 -11.92
N LEU A 18 -23.66 8.02 -12.80
CA LEU A 18 -24.05 6.64 -12.47
C LEU A 18 -23.00 5.59 -12.86
N PHE A 19 -21.91 6.00 -13.50
CA PHE A 19 -20.72 5.18 -13.63
C PHE A 19 -19.75 5.61 -12.53
N PRO A 20 -19.62 4.85 -11.42
CA PRO A 20 -18.40 4.90 -10.65
C PRO A 20 -17.28 4.44 -11.60
N HIS A 21 -16.69 5.41 -12.30
CA HIS A 21 -15.46 5.27 -13.05
C HIS A 21 -14.34 5.13 -12.03
N CYS A 22 -14.33 4.00 -11.32
CA CYS A 22 -13.11 3.49 -10.71
C CYS A 22 -12.33 2.86 -11.87
N SER A 23 -11.66 3.72 -12.64
CA SER A 23 -10.46 3.28 -13.33
C SER A 23 -9.52 2.83 -12.24
N ASP A 24 -9.45 1.53 -12.02
CA ASP A 24 -8.31 0.90 -11.38
C ASP A 24 -7.12 1.08 -12.32
N SER A 25 -6.60 2.31 -12.37
CA SER A 25 -5.21 2.56 -12.72
C SER A 25 -4.45 2.51 -11.41
N THR A 26 -4.41 1.33 -10.80
CA THR A 26 -3.24 0.95 -10.04
C THR A 26 -2.05 1.31 -10.91
N PRO A 27 -1.15 2.21 -10.47
CA PRO A 27 0.12 2.38 -11.15
C PRO A 27 0.77 1.00 -11.16
N MET A 28 0.85 0.37 -12.33
CA MET A 28 1.65 -0.82 -12.46
C MET A 28 3.07 -0.41 -12.08
N PRO A 29 3.71 -1.06 -11.10
CA PRO A 29 5.09 -0.76 -10.79
C PRO A 29 5.91 -0.96 -12.07
N GLU A 30 6.58 0.11 -12.48
CA GLU A 30 7.43 0.18 -13.66
C GLU A 30 8.49 -0.93 -13.62
N PRO A 31 8.89 -1.47 -14.80
CA PRO A 31 9.83 -2.56 -14.89
C PRO A 31 11.13 -2.25 -14.15
N MET A 32 11.51 -3.19 -13.29
CA MET A 32 12.62 -3.17 -12.34
C MET A 32 13.90 -2.58 -12.95
N GLY A 33 14.13 -1.30 -12.65
CA GLY A 33 15.44 -0.67 -12.71
C GLY A 33 16.30 -1.10 -11.53
N GLU A 34 17.60 -1.15 -11.74
CA GLU A 34 18.65 -1.75 -10.91
C GLU A 34 18.92 -1.02 -9.58
N ASP A 35 17.90 -0.88 -8.73
CA ASP A 35 17.98 -0.37 -7.36
C ASP A 35 16.99 -1.15 -6.45
N ASP A 36 17.12 -2.48 -6.41
CA ASP A 36 16.28 -3.44 -5.68
C ASP A 36 16.48 -3.39 -4.15
N LYS A 37 16.16 -2.25 -3.53
CA LYS A 37 15.98 -2.17 -2.07
C LYS A 37 14.49 -2.27 -1.75
N PRO A 38 14.11 -3.01 -0.69
CA PRO A 38 12.72 -3.05 -0.24
C PRO A 38 12.19 -1.63 -0.10
N VAL A 39 11.10 -1.33 -0.81
CA VAL A 39 10.43 -0.03 -0.72
C VAL A 39 9.93 0.11 0.72
N GLN A 40 10.54 1.00 1.48
CA GLN A 40 10.11 1.26 2.85
C GLN A 40 8.75 1.94 2.80
N VAL A 41 7.71 1.21 3.16
CA VAL A 41 6.36 1.77 3.30
C VAL A 41 6.36 2.61 4.58
N VAL A 42 6.31 3.94 4.43
CA VAL A 42 6.11 4.85 5.55
C VAL A 42 4.64 4.78 5.91
N GLU A 43 4.29 3.96 6.91
CA GLU A 43 2.93 3.81 7.41
C GLU A 43 2.79 4.42 8.81
N ASP A 44 1.76 5.25 9.01
CA ASP A 44 1.34 5.79 10.31
C ASP A 44 0.59 4.73 11.14
N ALA A 45 1.23 3.58 11.37
CA ALA A 45 0.67 2.45 12.09
C ALA A 45 1.34 2.25 13.45
N LEU A 46 0.52 2.07 14.49
CA LEU A 46 0.98 1.68 15.82
C LEU A 46 1.77 0.36 15.78
N ALA A 47 2.63 0.13 16.77
CA ALA A 47 3.41 -1.10 16.92
C ALA A 47 2.51 -2.34 16.90
N PHE A 48 1.38 -2.26 17.61
CA PHE A 48 0.29 -3.24 17.66
C PHE A 48 -1.01 -2.52 18.06
N PRO A 49 -2.20 -3.14 17.89
CA PRO A 49 -3.47 -2.53 18.30
C PRO A 49 -3.47 -2.15 19.79
N GLY A 50 -3.74 -0.89 20.09
CA GLY A 50 -3.76 -0.38 21.46
C GLY A 50 -2.39 -0.02 22.05
N ALA A 51 -1.33 0.03 21.25
CA ALA A 51 -0.02 0.48 21.75
C ALA A 51 -0.07 1.92 22.27
N GLU A 52 0.53 2.15 23.43
CA GLU A 52 0.58 3.42 24.14
C GLU A 52 2.00 3.76 24.63
N GLY A 53 2.19 4.99 25.13
CA GLY A 53 3.48 5.48 25.60
C GLY A 53 4.47 5.84 24.48
N PHE A 54 5.74 5.98 24.83
CA PHE A 54 6.80 6.47 23.93
C PHE A 54 7.22 5.47 22.83
N GLY A 55 6.92 4.19 23.00
CA GLY A 55 7.26 3.13 22.04
C GLY A 55 6.15 2.79 21.05
N LYS A 56 5.00 3.48 21.12
CA LYS A 56 3.79 3.11 20.38
C LYS A 56 3.95 3.13 18.86
N ASP A 57 4.90 3.90 18.35
CA ASP A 57 5.16 4.09 16.92
C ASP A 57 6.29 3.19 16.39
N ALA A 58 6.77 2.22 17.20
CA ALA A 58 7.81 1.28 16.77
C ALA A 58 7.30 0.38 15.62
N THR A 59 7.98 0.43 14.47
CA THR A 59 7.59 -0.32 13.26
C THR A 59 8.12 -1.75 13.22
N GLY A 60 9.24 -2.02 13.90
CA GLY A 60 9.92 -3.31 13.82
C GLY A 60 10.35 -3.63 12.39
N GLY A 61 10.15 -4.88 11.96
CA GLY A 61 10.51 -5.36 10.61
C GLY A 61 9.45 -5.11 9.52
N ARG A 62 8.42 -4.29 9.77
CA ARG A 62 7.37 -4.01 8.76
C ARG A 62 7.97 -3.37 7.50
N GLY A 63 7.55 -3.85 6.32
CA GLY A 63 8.09 -3.40 5.02
C GLY A 63 9.51 -3.88 4.71
N GLY A 64 10.13 -4.68 5.60
CA GLY A 64 11.48 -5.22 5.42
C GLY A 64 11.53 -6.54 4.65
N LYS A 65 12.70 -7.20 4.67
CA LYS A 65 12.89 -8.54 4.10
C LYS A 65 12.42 -9.61 5.08
N VAL A 66 11.84 -10.69 4.56
CA VAL A 66 11.60 -11.91 5.33
C VAL A 66 12.91 -12.69 5.41
N ILE A 67 13.38 -12.99 6.61
CA ILE A 67 14.62 -13.74 6.83
C ILE A 67 14.29 -15.04 7.56
N TYR A 68 14.67 -16.16 6.97
CA TYR A 68 14.36 -17.48 7.50
C TYR A 68 15.45 -17.99 8.43
N VAL A 69 15.05 -18.29 9.66
CA VAL A 69 15.87 -19.08 10.58
C VAL A 69 15.58 -20.55 10.33
N THR A 70 16.57 -21.29 9.85
CA THR A 70 16.43 -22.70 9.47
C THR A 70 17.00 -23.66 10.51
N ASN A 71 17.72 -23.15 11.50
CA ASN A 71 18.25 -23.96 12.61
C ASN A 71 18.37 -23.18 13.92
N LEU A 72 18.55 -23.91 15.03
CA LEU A 72 18.64 -23.38 16.40
C LEU A 72 20.08 -23.33 16.95
N ASN A 73 21.10 -23.52 16.10
CA ASN A 73 22.50 -23.39 16.54
C ASN A 73 22.78 -21.95 16.96
N ASP A 74 23.66 -21.72 17.94
CA ASP A 74 24.00 -20.35 18.40
C ASP A 74 24.68 -19.51 17.30
N ALA A 75 25.39 -20.17 16.39
CA ALA A 75 26.12 -19.55 15.28
C ALA A 75 26.11 -20.43 14.01
N GLY A 76 26.48 -19.81 12.89
CA GLY A 76 26.57 -20.45 11.57
C GLY A 76 25.42 -20.09 10.63
N PRO A 77 25.52 -20.44 9.33
CA PRO A 77 24.48 -20.13 8.35
C PRO A 77 23.10 -20.66 8.77
N GLY A 78 22.07 -19.83 8.61
CA GLY A 78 20.68 -20.19 8.95
C GLY A 78 20.32 -20.14 10.43
N SER A 79 21.24 -19.73 11.32
CA SER A 79 20.92 -19.46 12.71
C SER A 79 20.24 -18.09 12.87
N PHE A 80 19.55 -17.88 14.00
CA PHE A 80 18.95 -16.58 14.34
C PHE A 80 19.98 -15.44 14.39
N ARG A 81 21.23 -15.73 14.76
CA ARG A 81 22.31 -14.73 14.82
C ARG A 81 22.81 -14.30 13.44
N ALA A 82 22.72 -15.19 12.45
CA ALA A 82 23.15 -14.94 11.07
C ALA A 82 22.02 -14.38 10.18
N ALA A 83 20.78 -14.40 10.68
CA ALA A 83 19.61 -13.81 10.04
C ALA A 83 19.66 -12.28 10.10
#